data_AF-A0AAV7ZYB4-F1
#
_entry.id   AF-A0AAV7ZYB4-F1
#
_cell.length_a   1.000
_cell.length_b   1.000
_cell.length_c   1.000
_cell.angle_alpha   90.00
_cell.angle_beta   90.00
_cell.angle_gamma   90.00
#
_symmetry.space_group_name_H-M   'P 1'
#
loop_
_entity.id
_entity.type
_entity.pdbx_description
1 polymer ?
#
loop_
_entity_poly.entity_id
_entity_poly.type
_entity_poly.pdbx_seq_one_letter_code
_entity_poly.pdbx_strand_id
1 'polypeptide(L)'
;MGVLLSIFSKEPPLKIFLDLENAEPQTEKEIIIYKETSEVLNKATELLDEFKEYVGCGELIRKAISEPNEDNELAAWEAVIPLVEQQYYYYQFYEQIRILSKTLLREICTGETKETSNRLVSLQALVKHFVHLLDFVVRFDHIKMDKPEMQNDFSYYRR
;
A
#
# COMPACT_ATOMS: atom_id res chain seq x y z
N MET A 1 19.89 -10.93 -5.50
CA MET A 1 20.04 -10.18 -6.77
C MET A 1 21.04 -9.02 -6.71
N GLY A 2 21.69 -8.71 -5.58
CA GLY A 2 22.62 -7.56 -5.47
C GLY A 2 24.00 -7.71 -6.13
N VAL A 3 24.39 -8.92 -6.57
CA VAL A 3 25.74 -9.20 -7.12
C VAL A 3 25.86 -8.89 -8.62
N LEU A 4 24.74 -8.87 -9.37
CA LEU A 4 24.76 -8.63 -10.82
C LEU A 4 24.82 -7.14 -11.18
N LEU A 5 24.32 -6.24 -10.31
CA LEU A 5 24.37 -4.79 -10.53
C LEU A 5 25.74 -4.19 -10.21
N SER A 6 26.53 -4.81 -9.31
CA SER A 6 27.86 -4.33 -8.93
C SER A 6 28.94 -4.55 -9.99
N ILE A 7 28.66 -5.34 -11.03
CA ILE A 7 29.59 -5.60 -12.14
C ILE A 7 29.61 -4.44 -13.15
N PHE A 8 28.53 -3.66 -13.24
CA PHE A 8 28.38 -2.60 -14.25
C PHE A 8 28.55 -1.17 -13.69
N SER A 9 28.64 -0.98 -12.37
CA SER A 9 28.88 0.35 -11.78
C SER A 9 30.37 0.54 -11.46
N LYS A 10 31.00 1.55 -12.08
CA LYS A 10 32.37 2.00 -11.75
C LYS A 10 32.44 2.82 -10.46
N GLU A 11 31.31 3.09 -9.83
CA GLU A 11 31.28 3.85 -8.58
C GLU A 11 31.33 2.90 -7.38
N PRO A 12 32.13 3.22 -6.34
CA PRO A 12 32.08 2.46 -5.10
C PRO A 12 30.65 2.46 -4.56
N PRO A 13 30.18 1.36 -3.94
CA PRO A 13 28.84 1.31 -3.39
C PRO A 13 28.65 2.46 -2.41
N LEU A 14 27.56 3.22 -2.59
CA LEU A 14 27.20 4.34 -1.71
C LEU A 14 27.10 3.80 -0.27
N LYS A 15 28.04 4.18 0.60
CA LYS A 15 27.97 3.91 2.04
C LYS A 15 27.11 4.98 2.69
N ILE A 16 25.81 4.74 2.76
CA ILE A 16 24.85 5.57 3.49
C ILE A 16 24.55 4.88 4.81
N PHE A 17 24.65 5.61 5.93
CA PHE A 17 24.16 5.16 7.21
C PHE A 17 22.84 5.89 7.52
N LEU A 18 21.76 5.13 7.67
CA LEU A 18 20.43 5.65 8.00
C LEU A 18 19.97 4.96 9.28
N ASP A 19 19.71 5.74 10.33
CA ASP A 19 19.07 5.26 11.55
C ASP A 19 17.56 5.42 11.42
N LEU A 20 16.93 4.51 10.68
CA LEU A 20 15.48 4.54 10.44
C LEU A 20 14.67 4.26 11.72
N GLU A 21 15.25 3.62 12.72
CA GLU A 21 14.56 3.33 13.98
C GLU A 21 14.32 4.63 14.75
N ASN A 22 15.38 5.42 14.95
CA ASN A 22 15.34 6.64 15.76
C ASN A 22 15.25 7.95 14.93
N ALA A 23 15.03 7.86 13.63
CA ALA A 23 14.89 9.04 12.77
C ALA A 23 13.67 9.90 13.18
N GLU A 24 13.95 11.16 13.51
CA GLU A 24 12.97 12.20 13.83
C GLU A 24 13.08 13.37 12.84
N PRO A 25 11.96 14.03 12.49
CA PRO A 25 11.99 15.18 11.59
C PRO A 25 12.69 16.38 12.25
N GLN A 26 13.58 17.05 11.50
CA GLN A 26 14.46 18.09 12.04
C GLN A 26 13.99 19.52 11.73
N THR A 27 13.27 19.71 10.61
CA THR A 27 12.82 21.04 10.15
C THR A 27 11.32 21.19 10.28
N GLU A 28 10.80 22.42 10.42
CA GLU A 28 9.35 22.67 10.47
C GLU A 28 8.61 22.08 9.26
N LYS A 29 9.19 22.24 8.06
CA LYS A 29 8.67 21.65 6.82
C LYS A 29 8.60 20.13 6.93
N GLU A 30 9.67 19.50 7.41
CA GLU A 30 9.73 18.05 7.58
C GLU A 30 8.73 17.56 8.63
N ILE A 31 8.56 18.28 9.74
CA ILE A 31 7.60 17.94 10.81
C ILE A 31 6.17 17.91 10.28
N ILE A 32 5.77 18.89 9.47
CA ILE A 32 4.43 18.95 8.87
C ILE A 32 4.21 17.74 7.96
N ILE A 33 5.15 17.48 7.05
CA ILE A 33 5.06 16.37 6.10
C ILE A 33 5.09 15.03 6.86
N TYR A 34 5.97 14.89 7.84
CA TYR A 34 6.05 13.70 8.68
C TYR A 34 4.71 13.42 9.36
N LYS A 35 4.07 14.44 9.96
CA LYS A 35 2.76 14.28 10.58
C LYS A 35 1.69 13.82 9.59
N GLU A 36 1.54 14.51 8.46
CA GLU A 36 0.55 14.18 7.43
C GLU A 36 0.76 12.75 6.89
N THR A 37 2.01 12.37 6.68
CA THR A 37 2.36 11.05 6.14
C THR A 37 2.21 9.93 7.18
N SER A 38 2.46 10.20 8.47
CA SER A 38 2.16 9.29 9.58
C SER A 38 0.69 8.94 9.67
N GLU A 39 -0.21 9.93 9.53
CA GLU A 39 -1.66 9.70 9.60
C GLU A 39 -2.12 8.70 8.53
N VAL A 40 -1.63 8.86 7.29
CA VAL A 40 -1.93 7.94 6.19
C VAL A 40 -1.31 6.56 6.42
N LEU A 41 -0.06 6.47 6.88
CA LEU A 41 0.62 5.19 7.13
C LEU A 41 0.01 4.39 8.29
N ASN A 42 -0.45 5.06 9.34
CA ASN A 42 -1.16 4.42 10.44
C ASN A 42 -2.47 3.79 9.93
N LYS A 43 -3.25 4.56 9.16
CA LYS A 43 -4.46 4.05 8.52
C LYS A 43 -4.19 2.91 7.53
N ALA A 44 -3.04 2.96 6.84
CA ALA A 44 -2.61 1.89 5.95
C ALA A 44 -2.37 0.57 6.71
N THR A 45 -1.87 0.64 7.94
CA THR A 45 -1.66 -0.52 8.81
C THR A 45 -2.99 -1.12 9.27
N GLU A 46 -3.93 -0.29 9.71
CA GLU A 46 -5.29 -0.73 10.07
C GLU A 46 -6.00 -1.40 8.89
N LEU A 47 -5.90 -0.78 7.71
CA LEU A 47 -6.48 -1.33 6.48
C LEU A 47 -5.86 -2.69 6.12
N LEU A 48 -4.56 -2.90 6.31
CA LEU A 48 -3.95 -4.21 6.07
C LEU A 48 -4.53 -5.29 6.97
N ASP A 49 -4.84 -4.97 8.23
CA ASP A 49 -5.42 -5.95 9.14
C ASP A 49 -6.87 -6.26 8.76
N GLU A 50 -7.68 -5.25 8.40
CA GLU A 50 -9.02 -5.48 7.83
C GLU A 50 -8.96 -6.29 6.53
N PHE A 51 -7.98 -5.99 5.67
CA PHE A 51 -7.82 -6.63 4.37
C PHE A 51 -7.53 -8.13 4.49
N LYS A 52 -6.78 -8.56 5.52
CA LYS A 52 -6.52 -9.98 5.82
C LYS A 52 -7.79 -10.74 6.19
N GLU A 53 -8.73 -10.07 6.86
CA GLU A 53 -9.99 -10.67 7.31
C GLU A 53 -11.07 -10.70 6.22
N TYR A 54 -10.76 -10.27 4.98
CA TYR A 54 -11.70 -10.37 3.87
C TYR A 54 -12.07 -11.83 3.60
N VAL A 55 -13.35 -12.17 3.85
CA VAL A 55 -13.97 -13.45 3.54
C VAL A 55 -15.00 -13.21 2.45
N GLY A 56 -14.76 -13.79 1.27
CA GLY A 56 -15.66 -13.64 0.12
C GLY A 56 -16.95 -14.47 0.25
N CYS A 57 -17.89 -14.26 -0.68
CA CYS A 57 -19.19 -14.95 -0.69
C CYS A 57 -19.30 -16.07 -1.74
N GLY A 58 -18.16 -16.68 -2.10
CA GLY A 58 -18.05 -17.62 -3.21
C GLY A 58 -18.96 -18.86 -3.17
N GLU A 59 -19.39 -19.32 -2.00
CA GLU A 59 -20.38 -20.41 -1.88
C GLU A 59 -21.78 -19.96 -2.34
N LEU A 60 -22.20 -18.76 -1.94
CA LEU A 60 -23.49 -18.19 -2.33
C LEU A 60 -23.50 -17.89 -3.83
N ILE A 61 -22.41 -17.33 -4.36
CA ILE A 61 -22.23 -17.11 -5.80
C ILE A 61 -22.31 -18.43 -6.56
N ARG A 62 -21.60 -19.48 -6.11
CA ARG A 62 -21.65 -20.79 -6.77
C ARG A 62 -23.06 -21.35 -6.78
N LYS A 63 -23.78 -21.26 -5.66
CA LYS A 63 -25.15 -21.75 -5.54
C LYS A 63 -26.12 -21.00 -6.47
N ALA A 64 -26.01 -19.67 -6.53
CA ALA A 64 -26.79 -18.84 -7.45
C ALA A 64 -26.55 -19.21 -8.93
N ILE A 65 -25.30 -19.52 -9.30
CA ILE A 65 -24.95 -19.95 -10.66
C ILE A 65 -25.42 -21.38 -10.97
N SER A 66 -25.24 -22.32 -10.03
CA SER A 66 -25.56 -23.73 -10.27
C SER A 66 -27.05 -24.05 -10.16
N GLU A 67 -27.79 -23.31 -9.33
CA GLU A 67 -29.22 -23.48 -9.07
C GLU A 67 -29.95 -22.12 -9.17
N PRO A 68 -30.13 -21.57 -10.39
CA PRO A 68 -30.71 -20.24 -10.55
C PRO A 68 -32.17 -20.20 -10.10
N ASN A 69 -32.46 -19.37 -9.10
CA ASN A 69 -33.79 -19.00 -8.63
C ASN A 69 -33.70 -17.70 -7.81
N GLU A 70 -34.85 -17.05 -7.59
CA GLU A 70 -34.95 -15.74 -6.94
C GLU A 70 -34.30 -15.73 -5.54
N ASP A 71 -34.52 -16.76 -4.73
CA ASP A 71 -33.96 -16.84 -3.37
C ASP A 71 -32.43 -16.95 -3.38
N ASN A 72 -31.87 -17.80 -4.25
CA ASN A 72 -30.42 -17.99 -4.36
C ASN A 72 -29.73 -16.75 -4.94
N GLU A 73 -30.33 -16.11 -5.95
CA GLU A 73 -29.80 -14.88 -6.56
C GLU A 73 -29.81 -13.71 -5.57
N LEU A 74 -30.91 -13.53 -4.84
CA LEU A 74 -31.03 -12.50 -3.81
C LEU A 74 -30.00 -12.71 -2.69
N ALA A 75 -29.84 -13.94 -2.20
CA ALA A 75 -28.86 -14.25 -1.17
C ALA A 75 -27.41 -13.95 -1.60
N ALA A 76 -27.05 -14.29 -2.85
CA ALA A 76 -25.73 -13.95 -3.39
C ALA A 76 -25.56 -12.43 -3.57
N TRP A 77 -26.61 -11.74 -4.01
CA TRP A 77 -26.61 -10.30 -4.21
C TRP A 77 -26.44 -9.51 -2.89
N GLU A 78 -27.23 -9.86 -1.87
CA GLU A 78 -27.15 -9.24 -0.55
C GLU A 78 -25.78 -9.48 0.11
N ALA A 79 -25.16 -10.63 -0.14
CA ALA A 79 -23.84 -10.94 0.38
C ALA A 79 -22.71 -10.22 -0.38
N VAL A 80 -22.82 -10.06 -1.71
CA VAL A 80 -21.74 -9.47 -2.52
C VAL A 80 -21.66 -7.95 -2.41
N ILE A 81 -22.78 -7.25 -2.18
CA ILE A 81 -22.82 -5.78 -2.05
C ILE A 81 -21.81 -5.25 -1.02
N PRO A 82 -21.88 -5.63 0.27
CA PRO A 82 -20.98 -5.07 1.29
C PRO A 82 -19.51 -5.38 1.00
N LEU A 83 -19.23 -6.53 0.38
CA LEU A 83 -17.90 -6.93 -0.03
C LEU A 83 -17.35 -6.03 -1.16
N VAL A 84 -18.19 -5.63 -2.11
CA VAL A 84 -17.80 -4.71 -3.19
C VAL A 84 -17.64 -3.28 -2.66
N GLU A 85 -18.49 -2.85 -1.72
CA GLU A 85 -18.31 -1.57 -1.03
C GLU A 85 -16.97 -1.50 -0.28
N GLN A 86 -16.60 -2.59 0.40
CA GLN A 86 -15.29 -2.74 1.05
C GLN A 86 -14.14 -2.67 0.02
N GLN A 87 -14.26 -3.33 -1.12
CA GLN A 87 -13.28 -3.21 -2.20
C GLN A 87 -13.17 -1.78 -2.76
N TYR A 88 -14.30 -1.08 -2.89
CA TYR A 88 -14.32 0.30 -3.33
C TYR A 88 -13.63 1.22 -2.32
N TYR A 89 -13.83 1.02 -1.01
CA TYR A 89 -13.11 1.73 0.03
C TYR A 89 -11.59 1.54 -0.07
N TYR A 90 -11.12 0.31 -0.33
CA TYR A 90 -9.69 0.06 -0.56
C TYR A 90 -9.14 0.80 -1.77
N TYR A 91 -9.91 0.84 -2.86
CA TYR A 91 -9.55 1.63 -4.04
C TYR A 91 -9.50 3.13 -3.74
N GLN A 92 -10.44 3.66 -2.96
CA GLN A 92 -10.40 5.07 -2.55
C GLN A 92 -9.18 5.38 -1.68
N PHE A 93 -8.80 4.46 -0.78
CA PHE A 93 -7.60 4.63 0.04
C PHE A 93 -6.31 4.63 -0.77
N TYR A 94 -6.24 3.87 -1.87
CA TYR A 94 -5.11 3.89 -2.79
C TYR A 94 -4.79 5.30 -3.31
N GLU A 95 -5.79 6.18 -3.45
CA GLU A 95 -5.56 7.57 -3.85
C GLU A 95 -4.76 8.35 -2.79
N GLN A 96 -4.97 8.07 -1.50
CA GLN A 96 -4.17 8.65 -0.42
C GLN A 96 -2.73 8.16 -0.48
N ILE A 97 -2.53 6.86 -0.71
CA ILE A 97 -1.21 6.25 -0.94
C ILE A 97 -0.51 6.84 -2.16
N ARG A 98 -1.25 7.15 -3.24
CA ARG A 98 -0.74 7.81 -4.44
C ARG A 98 -0.30 9.25 -4.16
N ILE A 99 -1.00 9.98 -3.29
CA ILE A 99 -0.61 11.34 -2.89
C ILE A 99 0.62 11.27 -1.99
N LEU A 100 0.59 10.41 -0.97
CA LEU A 100 1.70 10.13 -0.05
C LEU A 100 2.99 9.80 -0.80
N SER A 101 2.94 8.86 -1.76
CA SER A 101 4.11 8.47 -2.55
C SER A 101 4.70 9.62 -3.36
N LYS A 102 3.86 10.44 -4.00
CA LYS A 102 4.31 11.63 -4.73
C LYS A 102 4.92 12.67 -3.80
N THR A 103 4.32 12.91 -2.63
CA THR A 103 4.85 13.85 -1.64
C THR A 103 6.23 13.41 -1.15
N LEU A 104 6.36 12.16 -0.68
CA LEU A 104 7.64 11.63 -0.19
C LEU A 104 8.71 11.64 -1.27
N LEU A 105 8.40 11.16 -2.48
CA LEU A 105 9.35 11.17 -3.59
C LEU A 105 9.76 12.58 -3.99
N ARG A 106 8.85 13.55 -3.99
CA ARG A 106 9.21 14.95 -4.25
C ARG A 106 10.22 15.43 -3.23
N GLU A 107 9.94 15.32 -1.93
CA GLU A 107 10.87 15.81 -0.90
C GLU A 107 12.22 15.08 -0.91
N ILE A 108 12.20 13.75 -1.07
CA ILE A 108 13.41 12.92 -1.08
C ILE A 108 14.22 13.10 -2.36
N CYS A 109 13.60 13.44 -3.50
CA CYS A 109 14.27 13.52 -4.80
C CYS A 109 14.59 14.95 -5.26
N THR A 110 13.84 15.95 -4.79
CA THR A 110 14.02 17.37 -5.15
C THR A 110 14.57 18.13 -3.96
N GLY A 111 15.89 18.34 -3.94
CA GLY A 111 16.57 19.10 -2.89
C GLY A 111 17.79 19.82 -3.44
N GLU A 112 18.19 20.90 -2.77
CA GLU A 112 19.33 21.74 -3.16
C GLU A 112 20.68 21.00 -3.03
N THR A 113 20.73 20.00 -2.14
CA THR A 113 21.90 19.15 -1.93
C THR A 113 22.18 18.31 -3.19
N LYS A 114 23.33 18.55 -3.82
CA LYS A 114 23.76 17.86 -5.06
C LYS A 114 24.02 16.36 -4.85
N GLU A 115 24.45 15.96 -3.66
CA GLU A 115 24.75 14.56 -3.33
C GLU A 115 23.54 13.85 -2.73
N THR A 116 23.10 12.78 -3.38
CA THR A 116 21.94 11.98 -2.95
C THR A 116 22.16 11.33 -1.57
N SER A 117 23.38 10.88 -1.27
CA SER A 117 23.75 10.31 0.04
C SER A 117 23.44 11.27 1.18
N ASN A 118 23.95 12.50 1.09
CA ASN A 118 23.79 13.50 2.14
C ASN A 118 22.32 13.91 2.30
N ARG A 119 21.57 13.97 1.20
CA ARG A 119 20.14 14.27 1.24
C ARG A 119 19.32 13.17 1.92
N LEU A 120 19.62 11.91 1.65
CA LEU A 120 18.98 10.78 2.33
C LEU A 120 19.31 10.78 3.83
N VAL A 121 20.55 11.13 4.19
CA VAL A 121 20.99 11.29 5.59
C VAL A 121 20.35 12.50 6.27
N SER A 122 20.01 13.57 5.55
CA SER A 122 19.33 14.73 6.15
C SER A 122 17.82 14.55 6.27
N LEU A 123 17.21 13.68 5.47
CA LEU A 123 15.76 13.44 5.42
C LEU A 123 15.40 12.04 5.95
N GLN A 124 16.13 11.52 6.95
CA GLN A 124 15.97 10.12 7.38
C GLN A 124 14.54 9.82 7.86
N ALA A 125 13.86 10.80 8.46
CA ALA A 125 12.50 10.64 8.93
C ALA A 125 11.51 10.45 7.77
N LEU A 126 11.67 11.21 6.68
CA LEU A 126 10.87 11.00 5.46
C LEU A 126 11.28 9.70 4.73
N VAL A 127 12.56 9.34 4.74
CA VAL A 127 13.03 8.06 4.19
C VAL A 127 12.42 6.89 4.96
N LYS A 128 12.32 6.98 6.29
CA LYS A 128 11.60 5.99 7.13
C LYS A 128 10.16 5.81 6.66
N HIS A 129 9.42 6.90 6.43
CA HIS A 129 8.05 6.83 5.90
C HIS A 129 7.99 6.24 4.50
N PHE A 130 8.97 6.53 3.64
CA PHE A 130 9.05 5.91 2.33
C PHE A 130 9.29 4.40 2.41
N VAL A 131 10.12 3.94 3.34
CA VAL A 131 10.31 2.51 3.61
C VAL A 131 9.02 1.86 4.13
N HIS A 132 8.32 2.49 5.08
CA HIS A 132 7.03 1.98 5.57
C HIS A 132 5.96 1.92 4.47
N LEU A 133 5.94 2.91 3.57
CA LEU A 133 5.08 2.87 2.38
C LEU A 133 5.40 1.66 1.50
N LEU A 134 6.68 1.37 1.24
CA LEU A 134 7.08 0.20 0.45
C LEU A 134 6.71 -1.12 1.16
N ASP A 135 6.91 -1.21 2.48
CA ASP A 135 6.47 -2.36 3.27
C ASP A 135 4.96 -2.58 3.13
N PHE A 136 4.17 -1.51 3.28
CA PHE A 136 2.72 -1.56 3.07
C PHE A 136 2.36 -2.09 1.68
N VAL A 137 2.95 -1.55 0.60
CA VAL A 137 2.63 -1.97 -0.78
C VAL A 137 2.94 -3.46 -0.99
N VAL A 138 4.11 -3.92 -0.54
CA VAL A 138 4.51 -5.33 -0.68
C VAL A 138 3.59 -6.25 0.11
N ARG A 139 3.24 -5.88 1.35
CA ARG A 139 2.33 -6.67 2.19
C ARG A 139 0.91 -6.68 1.63
N PHE A 140 0.42 -5.54 1.15
CA PHE A 140 -0.89 -5.44 0.52
C PHE A 140 -0.98 -6.37 -0.69
N ASP A 141 -0.01 -6.31 -1.60
CA ASP A 141 0.02 -7.16 -2.78
C ASP A 141 0.14 -8.64 -2.42
N HIS A 142 0.94 -8.98 -1.41
CA HIS A 142 1.04 -10.36 -0.92
C HIS A 142 -0.31 -10.89 -0.43
N ILE A 143 -1.00 -10.14 0.45
CA ILE A 143 -2.31 -10.57 0.96
C ILE A 143 -3.34 -10.65 -0.17
N LYS A 144 -3.29 -9.70 -1.12
CA LYS A 144 -4.22 -9.69 -2.26
C LYS A 144 -4.02 -10.90 -3.18
N MET A 145 -2.77 -11.31 -3.41
CA MET A 145 -2.46 -12.50 -4.20
C MET A 145 -3.04 -13.78 -3.58
N ASP A 146 -3.13 -13.82 -2.25
CA ASP A 146 -3.67 -14.96 -1.50
C ASP A 146 -5.21 -14.93 -1.36
N LYS A 147 -5.90 -13.95 -1.96
CA LYS A 147 -7.35 -13.75 -1.88
C LYS A 147 -8.04 -13.72 -3.25
N PRO A 148 -8.12 -14.86 -3.96
CA PRO A 148 -8.79 -14.94 -5.27
C PRO A 148 -10.29 -14.58 -5.21
N GLU A 149 -10.92 -14.72 -4.04
CA GLU A 149 -12.34 -14.43 -3.82
C GLU A 149 -12.67 -12.97 -4.14
N MET A 150 -11.78 -12.03 -3.85
CA MET A 150 -12.00 -10.61 -4.14
C MET A 150 -12.31 -10.37 -5.62
N GLN A 151 -11.55 -11.01 -6.51
CA GLN A 151 -11.76 -10.86 -7.96
C GLN A 151 -13.04 -11.58 -8.40
N ASN A 152 -13.33 -12.75 -7.81
CA ASN A 152 -14.53 -13.52 -8.14
C ASN A 152 -15.81 -12.77 -7.74
N ASP A 153 -15.84 -12.21 -6.54
CA ASP A 153 -16.96 -11.46 -5.97
C ASP A 153 -17.23 -10.20 -6.80
N PHE A 154 -16.18 -9.43 -7.11
CA PHE A 154 -16.32 -8.24 -7.95
C PHE A 154 -16.73 -8.58 -9.39
N SER A 155 -16.23 -9.70 -9.93
CA SER A 155 -16.62 -10.17 -11.26
C SER A 155 -18.07 -10.64 -11.32
N TYR A 156 -18.59 -11.23 -10.24
CA TYR A 156 -20.00 -11.59 -10.12
C TYR A 156 -20.88 -10.35 -10.05
N TYR A 157 -20.56 -9.39 -9.17
CA TYR A 157 -21.29 -8.13 -9.05
C TYR A 157 -21.43 -7.35 -10.37
N ARG A 158 -20.40 -7.42 -11.22
CA ARG A 158 -20.40 -6.73 -12.52
C ARG A 158 -21.26 -7.40 -13.60
N ARG A 159 -21.56 -8.69 -13.46
CA ARG A 159 -22.39 -9.44 -14.42
C ARG A 159 -23.86 -9.20 -14.11
#